data_AF-C7BGI1-F1
#
_entry.id   AF-C7BGI1-F1
#
_cell.length_a   1.000
_cell.length_b   1.000
_cell.length_c   1.000
_cell.angle_alpha   90.00
_cell.angle_beta   90.00
_cell.angle_gamma   90.00
#
_symmetry.space_group_name_H-M   'P 1'
#
loop_
_entity.id
_entity.type
_entity.pdbx_description
1 polymer ?
#
loop_
_entity_poly.entity_id
_entity_poly.type
_entity_poly.pdbx_seq_one_letter_code
_entity_poly.pdbx_strand_id
1 'polypeptide(L)'
;YLSEPLVRGYTTGAATHVIISQLKYMFGVSPRRFTGPLQLIHTLLDLGSLLPQTHVPTLMVTLVSLIVLIIVKEINSCYSHKLPLPIPVELMVIIAGTLISHNIDLRDVNGVDVVGEIPNGLAPPSLPEISFFSSIVGDAFAIAVVGYAINISLGKTFALKHGYKV
;
A
#
# COMPACT_ATOMS: atom_id res chain seq x y z
N TYR A 1 8.00 -14.85 21.59
CA TYR A 1 7.62 -13.51 22.07
C TYR A 1 8.55 -12.50 21.44
N LEU A 2 8.00 -11.53 20.71
CA LEU A 2 8.77 -10.43 20.13
C LEU A 2 8.47 -9.17 20.93
N SER A 3 9.50 -8.39 21.22
CA SER A 3 9.37 -7.21 22.08
C SER A 3 8.55 -6.13 21.36
N GLU A 4 7.74 -5.38 22.10
CA GLU A 4 6.96 -4.25 21.54
C GLU A 4 7.85 -3.23 20.78
N PRO A 5 9.07 -2.89 21.26
CA PRO A 5 10.01 -2.06 20.50
C PRO A 5 10.39 -2.66 19.14
N LEU A 6 10.55 -3.98 19.05
CA LEU A 6 10.89 -4.64 17.79
C LEU A 6 9.75 -4.53 16.78
N VAL A 7 8.50 -4.76 17.20
CA VAL A 7 7.34 -4.63 16.32
C VAL A 7 7.20 -3.20 15.82
N ARG A 8 7.34 -2.20 16.71
CA ARG A 8 7.31 -0.78 16.34
C ARG A 8 8.43 -0.39 15.36
N GLY A 9 9.64 -0.90 15.59
CA GLY A 9 10.78 -0.68 14.69
C GLY A 9 10.53 -1.29 13.32
N TYR A 10 10.05 -2.53 13.27
CA TYR A 10 9.69 -3.22 12.03
C TYR A 10 8.59 -2.47 11.27
N THR A 11 7.48 -2.08 11.92
CA THR A 11 6.37 -1.37 11.27
C THR A 11 6.81 -0.01 10.72
N THR A 12 7.70 0.69 11.42
CA THR A 12 8.23 1.99 10.96
C THR A 12 9.11 1.80 9.72
N GLY A 13 10.04 0.84 9.75
CA GLY A 13 10.88 0.52 8.60
C GLY A 13 10.08 0.06 7.38
N ALA A 14 9.07 -0.80 7.60
CA ALA A 14 8.14 -1.22 6.56
C ALA A 14 7.34 -0.05 5.99
N ALA A 15 6.85 0.87 6.82
CA ALA A 15 6.14 2.07 6.38
C ALA A 15 7.04 2.97 5.52
N THR A 16 8.28 3.22 5.94
CA THR A 16 9.26 3.96 5.13
C THR A 16 9.52 3.28 3.79
N HIS A 17 9.66 1.96 3.79
CA HIS A 17 9.85 1.18 2.56
C HIS A 17 8.65 1.30 1.60
N VAL A 18 7.43 1.21 2.14
CA VAL A 18 6.20 1.39 1.36
C VAL A 18 6.13 2.80 0.78
N ILE A 19 6.38 3.85 1.57
CA ILE A 19 6.37 5.24 1.09
C ILE A 19 7.32 5.41 -0.11
N ILE A 20 8.56 4.95 0.00
CA ILE A 20 9.54 5.05 -1.09
C ILE A 20 9.08 4.26 -2.32
N SER A 21 8.49 3.09 -2.12
CA SER A 21 7.95 2.26 -3.20
C SER A 21 6.75 2.90 -3.90
N GLN A 22 6.00 3.78 -3.22
CA GLN A 22 4.87 4.51 -3.80
C GLN A 22 5.29 5.75 -4.59
N LEU A 23 6.44 6.37 -4.27
CA LEU A 23 6.91 7.58 -4.96
C LEU A 23 6.96 7.40 -6.49
N LYS A 24 7.38 6.22 -6.98
CA LYS A 24 7.42 5.94 -8.42
C LYS A 24 6.05 6.08 -9.10
N TYR A 25 4.98 5.68 -8.43
CA TYR A 25 3.60 5.82 -8.93
C TYR A 25 3.13 7.27 -8.81
N MET A 26 3.49 7.96 -7.72
CA MET A 26 3.16 9.38 -7.52
C MET A 26 3.75 10.28 -8.61
N PHE A 27 4.99 10.01 -9.02
CA PHE A 27 5.68 10.75 -10.08
C PHE A 27 5.42 10.17 -11.48
N GLY A 28 4.75 9.02 -11.59
CA GLY A 28 4.52 8.34 -12.88
C GLY A 28 5.80 7.89 -13.59
N VAL A 29 6.85 7.55 -12.84
CA VAL A 29 8.16 7.13 -13.36
C VAL A 29 8.39 5.64 -13.12
N SER A 30 9.19 5.00 -13.99
CA SER A 30 9.51 3.58 -13.91
C SER A 30 11.00 3.36 -13.58
N PRO A 31 11.41 3.47 -12.31
CA PRO A 31 12.79 3.22 -11.90
C PRO A 31 13.16 1.75 -12.11
N ARG A 32 14.46 1.48 -12.23
CA ARG A 32 14.97 0.12 -12.39
C ARG A 32 14.66 -0.71 -11.14
N ARG A 33 14.34 -1.99 -11.34
CA ARG A 33 14.17 -2.93 -10.23
C ARG A 33 15.54 -3.34 -9.72
N PHE A 34 15.90 -2.85 -8.55
CA PHE A 34 17.07 -3.33 -7.82
C PHE A 34 16.65 -4.50 -6.91
N THR A 35 17.58 -5.39 -6.57
CA THR A 35 17.35 -6.49 -5.64
C THR A 35 18.61 -6.68 -4.79
N GLY A 36 18.47 -6.93 -3.49
CA GLY A 36 19.59 -7.15 -2.58
C GLY A 36 19.74 -6.09 -1.47
N PRO A 37 20.84 -6.13 -0.69
CA PRO A 37 21.07 -5.19 0.39
C PRO A 37 21.16 -3.76 -0.15
N LEU A 38 20.64 -2.78 0.61
CA LEU A 38 20.61 -1.36 0.23
C LEU A 38 19.77 -1.02 -1.02
N GLN A 39 18.95 -1.95 -1.50
CA GLN A 39 18.01 -1.74 -2.61
C GLN A 39 17.21 -0.42 -2.49
N LEU A 40 16.80 -0.07 -1.26
CA LEU A 40 16.05 1.14 -0.98
C LEU A 40 16.81 2.42 -1.39
N ILE A 41 18.12 2.46 -1.10
CA ILE A 41 18.99 3.60 -1.41
C ILE A 41 19.19 3.70 -2.92
N HIS A 42 19.45 2.59 -3.59
CA HIS A 42 19.57 2.55 -5.04
C HIS A 42 18.29 3.01 -5.73
N THR A 43 17.14 2.56 -5.23
CA THR A 43 15.82 2.97 -5.74
C THR A 43 15.60 4.48 -5.54
N LEU A 44 16.00 5.03 -4.39
CA LEU A 44 15.87 6.45 -4.10
C LEU A 44 16.76 7.33 -4.99
N LEU A 45 18.01 6.92 -5.22
CA LEU A 45 18.95 7.61 -6.11
C LEU A 45 18.46 7.60 -7.56
N ASP A 46 17.99 6.44 -8.03
CA ASP A 46 17.44 6.29 -9.38
C ASP A 46 16.19 7.16 -9.53
N LEU A 47 15.25 7.10 -8.57
CA LEU A 47 14.07 7.96 -8.55
C LEU A 47 14.45 9.46 -8.54
N GLY A 48 15.50 9.84 -7.81
CA GLY A 48 16.05 11.19 -7.81
C GLY A 48 16.53 11.64 -9.20
N SER A 49 17.13 10.73 -9.97
CA SER A 49 17.56 11.01 -11.35
C SER A 49 16.42 11.05 -12.36
N LEU A 50 15.31 10.35 -12.07
CA LEU A 50 14.10 10.29 -12.90
C LEU A 50 13.08 11.39 -12.59
N LEU A 51 13.26 12.17 -11.51
CA LEU A 51 12.41 13.31 -11.15
C LEU A 51 12.16 14.30 -12.31
N PRO A 52 13.14 14.66 -13.15
CA PRO A 52 12.90 15.55 -14.29
C PRO A 52 11.98 14.95 -15.36
N GLN A 53 11.81 13.62 -15.41
CA GLN A 53 10.96 12.89 -16.35
C GLN A 53 9.57 12.58 -15.76
N THR A 54 9.20 13.26 -14.68
CA THR A 54 7.91 13.09 -14.00
C THR A 54 6.74 13.34 -14.96
N HIS A 55 5.75 12.44 -14.90
CA HIS A 55 4.53 12.57 -15.67
C HIS A 55 3.55 13.53 -14.98
N VAL A 56 3.47 14.76 -15.49
CA VAL A 56 2.71 15.87 -14.87
C VAL A 56 1.23 15.53 -14.63
N PRO A 57 0.48 14.91 -15.56
CA PRO A 57 -0.91 14.52 -15.29
C PRO A 57 -1.06 13.53 -14.13
N THR A 58 -0.18 12.54 -14.02
CA THR A 58 -0.19 11.57 -12.91
C THR A 58 0.11 12.25 -11.57
N LEU A 59 1.04 13.19 -11.56
CA LEU A 59 1.37 13.96 -10.36
C LEU A 59 0.18 14.82 -9.91
N MET A 60 -0.53 15.45 -10.84
CA MET A 60 -1.75 16.22 -10.53
C MET A 60 -2.85 15.34 -9.94
N VAL A 61 -3.12 14.17 -10.55
CA VAL A 61 -4.10 13.21 -10.02
C VAL A 61 -3.72 12.76 -8.61
N THR A 62 -2.45 12.44 -8.40
CA THR A 62 -1.92 12.05 -7.09
C THR A 62 -2.11 13.16 -6.07
N LEU A 63 -1.70 14.39 -6.39
CA LEU A 63 -1.80 15.53 -5.48
C LEU A 63 -3.26 15.84 -5.10
N VAL A 64 -4.16 15.87 -6.09
CA VAL A 64 -5.59 16.08 -5.87
C VAL A 64 -6.17 14.97 -5.01
N SER A 65 -5.90 13.70 -5.32
CA SER A 65 -6.38 12.55 -4.54
C SER A 65 -5.89 12.60 -3.09
N LEU A 66 -4.63 12.99 -2.86
CA LEU A 66 -4.04 13.08 -1.53
C LEU A 66 -4.70 14.20 -0.72
N ILE A 67 -4.86 15.38 -1.30
CA ILE A 67 -5.53 16.53 -0.66
C ILE A 67 -6.98 16.16 -0.31
N VAL A 68 -7.72 15.59 -1.26
CA VAL A 68 -9.10 15.15 -1.03
C VAL A 68 -9.16 14.14 0.11
N LEU A 69 -8.30 13.11 0.10
CA LEU A 69 -8.30 12.08 1.15
C LEU A 69 -7.99 12.67 2.53
N ILE A 70 -7.01 13.57 2.63
CA ILE A 70 -6.68 14.27 3.89
C ILE A 70 -7.88 15.10 4.36
N ILE A 71 -8.48 15.92 3.48
CA ILE A 71 -9.63 16.77 3.84
C ILE A 71 -10.80 15.91 4.31
N VAL A 72 -11.18 14.88 3.56
CA VAL A 72 -12.33 14.05 3.93
C VAL A 72 -12.05 13.25 5.20
N LYS A 73 -10.82 12.80 5.44
CA LYS A 73 -10.44 12.14 6.69
C LYS A 73 -10.50 13.08 7.89
N GLU A 74 -10.04 14.32 7.74
CA GLU A 74 -10.10 15.33 8.80
C GLU A 74 -11.54 15.70 9.15
N ILE A 75 -12.38 15.88 8.13
CA ILE A 75 -13.83 16.08 8.30
C ILE A 75 -14.45 14.87 9.01
N ASN A 76 -14.18 13.64 8.54
CA ASN A 76 -14.71 12.43 9.16
C ASN A 76 -14.30 12.29 10.63
N SER A 77 -13.05 12.65 10.97
CA SER A 77 -12.57 12.68 12.35
C SER A 77 -13.33 13.70 13.20
N CYS A 78 -13.53 14.91 12.68
CA CYS A 78 -14.28 15.98 13.37
C CYS A 78 -15.75 15.60 13.61
N TYR A 79 -16.39 14.95 12.64
CA TYR A 79 -17.79 14.49 12.74
C TYR A 79 -17.94 13.10 13.38
N SER A 80 -16.84 12.42 13.73
CA SER A 80 -16.85 11.07 14.30
C SER A 80 -17.62 10.99 15.62
N HIS A 81 -17.79 12.10 16.35
CA HIS A 81 -18.57 12.12 17.59
C HIS A 81 -20.09 12.03 17.34
N LYS A 82 -20.57 12.39 16.14
CA LYS A 82 -22.02 12.44 15.83
C LYS A 82 -22.52 11.20 15.08
N LEU A 83 -21.63 10.35 14.59
CA LEU A 83 -21.98 9.21 13.76
C LEU A 83 -21.83 7.90 14.54
N PRO A 84 -22.85 7.01 14.50
CA PRO A 84 -22.79 5.71 15.18
C PRO A 84 -21.81 4.73 14.52
N LEU A 85 -21.40 4.98 13.27
CA LEU A 85 -20.51 4.12 12.49
C LEU A 85 -19.48 4.95 11.69
N PRO A 86 -18.23 4.48 11.56
CA PRO A 86 -17.23 5.14 10.73
C PRO A 86 -17.62 5.09 9.25
N ILE A 87 -17.60 6.23 8.56
CA ILE A 87 -17.89 6.32 7.13
C ILE A 87 -16.70 5.74 6.34
N PRO A 88 -16.92 4.85 5.35
CA PRO A 88 -15.87 4.30 4.48
C PRO A 88 -15.44 5.32 3.41
N VAL A 89 -14.75 6.37 3.85
CA VAL A 89 -14.33 7.51 3.01
C VAL A 89 -13.43 7.06 1.86
N GLU A 90 -12.51 6.14 2.12
CA GLU A 90 -11.57 5.63 1.14
C GLU A 90 -12.29 5.00 -0.06
N LEU A 91 -13.37 4.26 0.21
CA LEU A 91 -14.20 3.65 -0.83
C LEU A 91 -14.91 4.71 -1.69
N MET A 92 -15.44 5.76 -1.06
CA MET A 92 -16.11 6.85 -1.79
C MET A 92 -15.15 7.59 -2.71
N VAL A 93 -13.91 7.82 -2.27
CA VAL A 93 -12.85 8.43 -3.08
C VAL A 93 -12.50 7.55 -4.27
N ILE A 94 -12.40 6.23 -4.09
CA ILE A 94 -12.14 5.29 -5.19
C ILE A 94 -13.26 5.33 -6.22
N ILE A 95 -14.53 5.25 -5.78
CA ILE A 95 -15.69 5.30 -6.69
C ILE A 95 -15.71 6.60 -7.49
N ALA A 96 -15.52 7.74 -6.83
CA ALA A 96 -15.49 9.04 -7.49
C ALA A 96 -14.30 9.13 -8.47
N GLY A 97 -13.12 8.67 -8.06
CA GLY A 97 -11.92 8.64 -8.90
C GLY A 97 -12.09 7.79 -10.16
N THR A 98 -12.69 6.60 -10.03
CA THR A 98 -13.01 5.73 -11.16
C THR A 98 -14.02 6.39 -12.11
N LEU A 99 -15.07 7.02 -11.58
CA LEU A 99 -16.07 7.70 -12.40
C LEU A 99 -15.46 8.88 -13.17
N ILE A 100 -14.65 9.71 -12.50
CA ILE A 100 -13.96 10.84 -13.12
C ILE A 100 -12.98 10.33 -14.20
N SER A 101 -12.21 9.29 -13.88
CA SER A 101 -11.26 8.68 -14.81
C SER A 101 -11.95 8.18 -16.08
N HIS A 102 -13.12 7.57 -15.95
CA HIS A 102 -13.91 7.10 -17.08
C HIS A 102 -14.50 8.24 -17.92
N ASN A 103 -15.01 9.31 -17.30
CA ASN A 103 -15.64 10.42 -18.01
C ASN A 103 -14.64 11.34 -18.74
N ILE A 104 -13.42 11.49 -18.19
CA ILE A 104 -12.37 12.38 -18.74
C ILE A 104 -11.42 11.60 -19.67
N ASP A 105 -11.54 10.27 -19.71
CA ASP A 105 -10.66 9.37 -20.47
C ASP A 105 -9.17 9.64 -20.18
N LEU A 106 -8.83 9.58 -18.89
CA LEU A 106 -7.49 9.90 -18.37
C LEU A 106 -6.38 9.05 -19.00
N ARG A 107 -6.73 7.85 -19.49
CA ARG A 107 -5.80 6.94 -20.14
C ARG A 107 -5.42 7.45 -21.53
N ASP A 108 -6.42 7.68 -22.39
CA ASP A 108 -6.19 7.92 -23.81
C ASP A 108 -5.81 9.38 -24.08
N VAL A 109 -6.31 10.32 -23.27
CA VAL A 109 -6.05 11.76 -23.44
C VAL A 109 -4.76 12.17 -22.73
N ASN A 110 -4.53 11.67 -21.53
CA ASN A 110 -3.46 12.15 -20.65
C ASN A 110 -2.35 11.12 -20.40
N GLY A 111 -2.44 9.89 -20.95
CA GLY A 111 -1.41 8.86 -20.77
C GLY A 111 -1.24 8.40 -19.32
N VAL A 112 -2.24 8.61 -18.46
CA VAL A 112 -2.19 8.19 -17.06
C VAL A 112 -2.40 6.68 -17.01
N ASP A 113 -1.55 5.99 -16.25
CA ASP A 113 -1.71 4.56 -16.01
C ASP A 113 -2.98 4.31 -15.18
N VAL A 114 -3.94 3.61 -15.79
CA VAL A 114 -5.23 3.26 -15.16
C VAL A 114 -5.29 1.76 -14.93
N VAL A 115 -6.03 1.37 -13.90
CA VAL A 115 -6.29 -0.05 -13.62
C VAL A 115 -6.94 -0.69 -14.85
N GLY A 116 -6.31 -1.73 -15.38
CA GLY A 116 -6.78 -2.47 -16.55
C GLY A 116 -7.95 -3.40 -16.23
N GLU A 117 -8.19 -4.36 -17.12
CA GLU A 117 -9.26 -5.34 -16.93
C GLU A 117 -8.97 -6.26 -15.74
N ILE A 118 -9.96 -6.36 -14.84
CA ILE A 118 -9.92 -7.28 -13.71
C ILE A 118 -10.76 -8.51 -14.13
N PRO A 119 -10.19 -9.73 -14.15
CA PRO A 119 -10.93 -10.91 -14.55
C PRO A 119 -12.10 -11.15 -13.60
N ASN A 120 -13.27 -11.42 -14.17
CA ASN A 120 -14.48 -11.71 -13.41
C ASN A 120 -14.51 -13.20 -13.02
N GLY A 121 -14.71 -13.47 -11.73
CA GLY A 121 -14.87 -14.83 -11.20
C GLY A 121 -13.69 -15.32 -10.37
N LEU A 122 -13.79 -16.56 -9.87
CA LEU A 122 -12.75 -17.20 -9.09
C LEU A 122 -11.68 -17.78 -10.02
N ALA A 123 -10.41 -17.55 -9.69
CA ALA A 123 -9.31 -18.24 -10.35
C ALA A 123 -9.40 -19.75 -10.04
N PRO A 124 -9.19 -20.64 -11.04
CA PRO A 124 -9.20 -22.07 -10.80
C PRO A 124 -8.07 -22.47 -9.83
N PRO A 125 -8.28 -23.46 -8.95
CA PRO A 125 -7.24 -23.96 -8.07
C PRO A 125 -6.07 -24.48 -8.91
N SER A 126 -4.87 -23.99 -8.62
CA SER A 126 -3.62 -24.41 -9.27
C SER A 126 -2.69 -25.04 -8.25
N LEU A 127 -1.95 -26.06 -8.69
CA LEU A 127 -0.94 -26.71 -7.85
C LEU A 127 0.34 -25.85 -7.82
N PRO A 128 0.97 -25.67 -6.65
CA PRO A 128 2.21 -24.92 -6.56
C PRO A 128 3.36 -25.68 -7.20
N GLU A 129 4.23 -24.96 -7.90
CA GLU A 129 5.42 -25.53 -8.52
C GLU A 129 6.50 -25.75 -7.45
N ILE A 130 6.86 -27.02 -7.22
CA ILE A 130 7.77 -27.43 -6.15
C ILE A 130 9.23 -27.03 -6.45
N SER A 131 9.57 -26.80 -7.72
CA SER A 131 10.92 -26.46 -8.17
C SER A 131 11.53 -25.25 -7.46
N PHE A 132 10.70 -24.24 -7.11
CA PHE A 132 11.17 -23.00 -6.47
C PHE A 132 11.23 -23.07 -4.95
N PHE A 133 10.75 -24.16 -4.34
CA PHE A 133 10.57 -24.25 -2.89
C PHE A 133 11.88 -24.03 -2.12
N SER A 134 12.97 -24.62 -2.62
CA SER A 134 14.30 -24.47 -2.01
C SER A 134 14.83 -23.04 -2.08
N SER A 135 14.44 -22.26 -3.09
CA SER A 135 14.93 -20.88 -3.27
C SER A 135 14.20 -19.88 -2.38
N ILE A 136 12.95 -20.16 -2.00
CA ILE A 136 12.10 -19.25 -1.22
C ILE A 136 11.97 -19.61 0.27
N VAL A 137 12.52 -20.76 0.70
CA VAL A 137 12.33 -21.27 2.07
C VAL A 137 12.78 -20.28 3.15
N GLY A 138 13.87 -19.54 2.89
CA GLY A 138 14.38 -18.51 3.81
C GLY A 138 13.43 -17.33 3.94
N ASP A 139 12.97 -16.78 2.81
CA ASP A 139 12.00 -15.68 2.77
C ASP A 139 10.67 -16.10 3.39
N ALA A 140 10.21 -17.32 3.09
CA ALA A 140 8.98 -17.88 3.65
C ALA A 140 9.05 -18.02 5.18
N PHE A 141 10.18 -18.50 5.71
CA PHE A 141 10.39 -18.57 7.16
C PHE A 141 10.36 -17.19 7.81
N ALA A 142 11.03 -16.20 7.21
CA ALA A 142 11.02 -14.83 7.71
C ALA A 142 9.59 -14.24 7.71
N ILE A 143 8.85 -14.40 6.61
CA ILE A 143 7.45 -13.96 6.49
C ILE A 143 6.57 -14.66 7.54
N ALA A 144 6.75 -15.97 7.75
CA ALA A 144 5.97 -16.72 8.74
C ALA A 144 6.20 -16.23 10.17
N VAL A 145 7.46 -15.99 10.56
CA VAL A 145 7.79 -15.47 11.90
C VAL A 145 7.20 -14.07 12.10
N VAL A 146 7.35 -13.18 11.12
CA VAL A 146 6.82 -11.81 11.19
C VAL A 146 5.28 -11.81 11.20
N GLY A 147 4.65 -12.62 10.35
CA GLY A 147 3.20 -12.75 10.29
C GLY A 147 2.62 -13.27 11.61
N TYR A 148 3.24 -14.31 12.18
CA TYR A 148 2.87 -14.82 13.50
C TYR A 148 3.01 -13.73 14.59
N ALA A 149 4.11 -12.98 14.57
CA ALA A 149 4.37 -11.90 15.52
C ALA A 149 3.26 -10.84 15.52
N ILE A 150 2.91 -10.35 14.34
CA ILE A 150 1.92 -9.27 14.16
C ILE A 150 0.54 -9.78 14.59
N ASN A 151 0.17 -10.99 14.18
CA ASN A 151 -1.13 -11.56 14.53
C ASN A 151 -1.30 -11.80 16.03
N ILE A 152 -0.29 -12.39 16.72
CA ILE A 152 -0.34 -12.55 18.18
C ILE A 152 -0.33 -11.19 18.89
N SER A 153 0.48 -10.23 18.43
CA SER A 153 0.53 -8.90 19.02
C SER A 153 -0.83 -8.22 18.95
N LEU A 154 -1.47 -8.23 17.78
CA LEU A 154 -2.79 -7.64 17.56
C LEU A 154 -3.86 -8.36 18.39
N GLY A 155 -3.86 -9.69 18.38
CA GLY A 155 -4.78 -10.51 19.16
C GLY A 155 -4.70 -10.17 20.65
N LYS A 156 -3.48 -10.07 21.20
CA LYS A 156 -3.26 -9.71 22.60
C LYS A 156 -3.68 -8.28 22.92
N THR A 157 -3.46 -7.32 22.03
CA THR A 157 -3.95 -5.94 22.20
C THR A 157 -5.47 -5.92 22.34
N PHE A 158 -6.20 -6.68 21.52
CA PHE A 158 -7.65 -6.78 21.65
C PHE A 158 -8.10 -7.51 22.91
N ALA A 159 -7.40 -8.58 23.30
CA ALA A 159 -7.66 -9.30 24.55
C ALA A 159 -7.46 -8.42 25.79
N LEU A 160 -6.37 -7.65 25.84
CA LEU A 160 -6.13 -6.70 26.92
C LEU A 160 -7.20 -5.61 26.95
N LYS A 161 -7.64 -5.14 25.77
CA LYS A 161 -8.69 -4.11 25.66
C LYS A 161 -10.07 -4.61 26.11
N HIS A 162 -10.40 -5.89 25.88
CA HIS A 162 -11.73 -6.45 26.16
C HIS A 162 -11.75 -7.48 27.30
N GLY A 163 -10.63 -7.72 27.98
CA GLY A 163 -10.52 -8.59 29.15
C GLY A 163 -10.57 -10.09 28.90
N TYR A 164 -10.30 -10.57 27.67
CA TYR A 164 -10.28 -12.00 27.35
C TYR A 164 -8.85 -12.55 27.17
N LYS A 165 -8.70 -13.88 27.17
CA LYS A 165 -7.40 -14.55 26.98
C LYS A 165 -7.21 -14.97 25.51
N VAL A 166 -5.96 -14.90 25.03
CA VAL A 166 -5.52 -15.35 23.68
C VAL A 166 -4.34 -16.29 23.85
#